data_AF-A0A0G9MLX4-F1
#
_entry.id   AF-A0A0G9MLX4-F1
#
_cell.length_a   1.000
_cell.length_b   1.000
_cell.length_c   1.000
_cell.angle_alpha   90.00
_cell.angle_beta   90.00
_cell.angle_gamma   90.00
#
_symmetry.space_group_name_H-M   'P 1'
#
loop_
_entity.id
_entity.type
_entity.pdbx_description
1 polymer ?
#
loop_
_entity_poly.entity_id
_entity_poly.type
_entity_poly.pdbx_seq_one_letter_code
_entity_poly.pdbx_strand_id
1 'polypeptide(L)'
;MEDRVRPFSDEQARALINLRARYEALIEAERGLAALPYNLVRKKVGQREYLYEVIDRKNNGKSLGPLTPEREQQFGEYRSEKHKWQDRRSKAKALVEETYRIARPLRLPLLAEAPGPILREIDKRRLFDGTVLIVGTNCLPAYMLEAGGTIRNVPDETADIDLAWSASERQEDERLWQALKAVDPTFTLNTEREFQARNRDAYEVELLVAPSRAATLGPRDKPRPIPLPEQEWLLLGTPVDQVVPCRDGSAARLVAPDPRWFALHKLWLGRQAKRNPLKRRKDLAQGDAVLDAVAEAMPQYPLDDAFVGSLPPELAPLFKKWRGDR
;
A
#
# COMPACT_ATOMS: atom_id res chain seq x y z
N MET A 1 20.12 9.99 26.91
CA MET A 1 19.97 9.19 25.66
C MET A 1 19.62 10.17 24.57
N GLU A 2 20.11 9.95 23.35
CA GLU A 2 19.70 10.76 22.20
C GLU A 2 18.26 10.36 21.81
N ASP A 3 17.40 11.34 21.54
CA ASP A 3 16.00 11.13 21.17
C ASP A 3 15.88 10.20 19.95
N ARG A 4 14.97 9.21 20.02
CA ARG A 4 14.76 8.25 18.93
C ARG A 4 14.15 8.94 17.72
N VAL A 5 13.27 9.91 17.94
CA VAL A 5 12.56 10.64 16.91
C VAL A 5 13.20 12.02 16.77
N ARG A 6 13.64 12.36 15.55
CA ARG A 6 13.92 13.75 15.21
C ARG A 6 12.64 14.37 14.66
N PRO A 7 12.00 15.33 15.35
CA PRO A 7 10.81 15.99 14.83
C PRO A 7 11.05 16.56 13.43
N PHE A 8 10.03 16.53 12.59
CA PHE A 8 10.08 17.23 11.31
C PHE A 8 10.15 18.73 11.53
N SER A 9 10.87 19.43 10.66
CA SER A 9 10.75 20.89 10.57
C SER A 9 9.38 21.29 10.01
N ASP A 10 8.98 22.54 10.21
CA ASP A 10 7.73 23.08 9.66
C ASP A 10 7.63 22.89 8.15
N GLU A 11 8.75 23.01 7.43
CA GLU A 11 8.80 22.80 5.98
C GLU A 11 8.56 21.34 5.61
N GLN A 12 9.17 20.40 6.36
CA GLN A 12 8.96 18.98 6.16
C GLN A 12 7.50 18.59 6.44
N ALA A 13 6.93 19.08 7.55
CA ALA A 13 5.54 18.85 7.91
C ALA A 13 4.58 19.42 6.86
N ARG A 14 4.80 20.66 6.40
CA ARG A 14 4.01 21.30 5.36
C ARG A 14 4.04 20.52 4.04
N ALA A 15 5.22 20.05 3.63
CA ALA A 15 5.35 19.24 2.41
C ALA A 15 4.56 17.92 2.50
N LEU A 16 4.60 17.24 3.64
CA LEU A 16 3.89 15.98 3.88
C LEU A 16 2.37 16.16 3.96
N ILE A 17 1.89 17.20 4.65
CA ILE A 17 0.46 17.54 4.69
C ILE A 17 -0.08 17.83 3.29
N ASN A 18 0.65 18.65 2.52
CA ASN A 18 0.27 18.96 1.14
C ASN A 18 0.30 17.71 0.24
N LEU A 19 1.26 16.80 0.46
CA LEU A 19 1.37 15.56 -0.32
C LEU A 19 0.10 14.72 -0.23
N ARG A 20 -0.45 14.55 0.96
CA ARG A 20 -1.67 13.76 1.18
C ARG A 20 -2.83 14.27 0.32
N ALA A 21 -3.17 15.55 0.44
CA ALA A 21 -4.28 16.12 -0.31
C ALA A 21 -4.06 16.03 -1.83
N ARG A 22 -2.82 16.25 -2.30
CA ARG A 22 -2.44 16.14 -3.72
C ARG A 22 -2.59 14.70 -4.24
N TYR A 23 -2.15 13.72 -3.44
CA TYR A 23 -2.28 12.31 -3.78
C TYR A 23 -3.74 11.83 -3.76
N GLU A 24 -4.54 12.27 -2.79
CA GLU A 24 -5.98 11.94 -2.73
C GLU A 24 -6.72 12.45 -3.97
N ALA A 25 -6.41 13.67 -4.43
CA ALA A 25 -6.95 14.19 -5.69
C ALA A 25 -6.49 13.38 -6.91
N LEU A 26 -5.26 12.86 -6.89
CA LEU A 26 -4.73 11.99 -7.96
C LEU A 26 -5.46 10.65 -7.98
N ILE A 27 -5.55 9.96 -6.84
CA ILE A 27 -6.17 8.63 -6.78
C ILE A 27 -7.67 8.68 -7.06
N GLU A 28 -8.36 9.76 -6.67
CA GLU A 28 -9.75 10.00 -7.04
C GLU A 28 -9.90 10.11 -8.57
N ALA A 29 -9.02 10.86 -9.23
CA ALA A 29 -9.05 10.99 -10.68
C ALA A 29 -8.72 9.66 -11.41
N GLU A 30 -7.77 8.90 -10.89
CA GLU A 30 -7.45 7.55 -11.40
C GLU A 30 -8.63 6.59 -11.27
N ARG A 31 -9.33 6.61 -10.12
CA ARG A 31 -10.55 5.83 -9.88
C ARG A 31 -11.70 6.28 -10.79
N GLY A 32 -11.87 7.59 -10.99
CA GLY A 32 -12.86 8.15 -11.90
C GLY A 32 -12.65 7.70 -13.34
N LEU A 33 -11.40 7.71 -13.83
CA LEU A 33 -11.06 7.16 -15.15
C LEU A 33 -11.30 5.64 -15.25
N ALA A 34 -10.96 4.88 -14.20
CA ALA A 34 -11.15 3.44 -14.17
C ALA A 34 -12.63 3.02 -14.13
N ALA A 35 -13.52 3.87 -13.64
CA ALA A 35 -14.97 3.63 -13.63
C ALA A 35 -15.63 3.87 -15.00
N LEU A 36 -14.97 4.61 -15.90
CA LEU A 36 -15.48 4.86 -17.25
C LEU A 36 -15.20 3.66 -18.19
N PRO A 37 -16.04 3.44 -19.21
CA PRO A 37 -15.71 2.55 -20.31
C PRO A 37 -14.35 2.90 -20.91
N TYR A 38 -13.56 1.88 -21.24
CA TYR A 38 -12.19 2.05 -21.73
C TYR A 38 -12.12 3.03 -22.91
N ASN A 39 -12.97 2.84 -23.93
CA ASN A 39 -13.24 3.86 -24.93
C ASN A 39 -14.65 3.74 -25.50
N LEU A 40 -15.27 4.88 -25.82
CA LEU A 40 -16.38 4.91 -26.79
C LEU A 40 -15.87 5.49 -28.10
N VAL A 41 -16.26 4.91 -29.23
CA VAL A 41 -15.88 5.38 -30.57
C VAL A 41 -17.05 5.34 -31.52
N ARG A 42 -17.10 6.31 -32.43
CA ARG A 42 -18.01 6.27 -33.58
C ARG A 42 -17.37 5.39 -34.65
N LYS A 43 -18.18 4.51 -35.25
CA LYS A 43 -17.74 3.67 -36.38
C LYS A 43 -18.80 3.71 -37.48
N LYS A 44 -18.37 4.06 -38.69
CA LYS A 44 -19.21 4.00 -39.89
C LYS A 44 -19.18 2.59 -40.47
N VAL A 45 -20.35 2.03 -40.74
CA VAL A 45 -20.54 0.71 -41.36
C VAL A 45 -21.53 0.88 -42.51
N GLY A 46 -21.02 0.86 -43.74
CA GLY A 46 -21.80 1.21 -44.93
C GLY A 46 -22.26 2.68 -44.88
N GLN A 47 -23.57 2.90 -44.99
CA GLN A 47 -24.19 4.23 -44.95
C GLN A 47 -24.67 4.66 -43.54
N ARG A 48 -24.46 3.83 -42.51
CA ARG A 48 -24.92 4.08 -41.14
C ARG A 48 -23.73 4.27 -40.20
N GLU A 49 -23.91 5.12 -39.20
CA GLU A 49 -22.96 5.27 -38.08
C GLU A 49 -23.46 4.53 -36.86
N TYR A 50 -22.52 4.05 -36.05
CA TYR A 50 -22.77 3.26 -34.85
C TYR A 50 -21.86 3.74 -33.74
N LEU A 51 -22.34 3.64 -32.50
CA LEU A 51 -21.51 3.82 -31.32
C LEU A 51 -20.96 2.46 -30.89
N TYR A 52 -19.67 2.40 -30.63
CA TYR A 52 -18.98 1.20 -30.14
C TYR A 52 -18.33 1.47 -28.79
N GLU A 53 -18.45 0.50 -27.90
CA GLU A 53 -17.65 0.42 -26.68
C GLU A 53 -16.44 -0.47 -26.96
N VAL A 54 -15.25 0.14 -26.92
CA VAL A 54 -13.97 -0.57 -27.00
C VAL A 54 -13.59 -1.02 -25.60
N ILE A 55 -13.27 -2.30 -25.48
CA ILE A 55 -13.05 -2.99 -24.21
C ILE A 55 -11.54 -3.11 -23.91
N ASP A 56 -10.68 -3.06 -24.94
CA ASP A 56 -9.24 -3.18 -24.76
C ASP A 56 -8.39 -2.43 -25.81
N ARG A 57 -7.07 -2.46 -25.62
CA ARG A 57 -6.08 -1.90 -26.56
C ARG A 57 -6.05 -2.58 -27.94
N LYS A 58 -6.61 -3.80 -28.06
CA LYS A 58 -6.67 -4.54 -29.33
C LYS A 58 -7.88 -4.13 -30.16
N ASN A 59 -8.62 -3.11 -29.74
CA ASN A 59 -9.86 -2.64 -30.36
C ASN A 59 -10.95 -3.71 -30.39
N ASN A 60 -10.91 -4.68 -29.47
CA ASN A 60 -12.08 -5.51 -29.23
C ASN A 60 -13.19 -4.61 -28.71
N GLY A 61 -14.38 -4.73 -29.27
CA GLY A 61 -15.46 -3.83 -28.90
C GLY A 61 -16.84 -4.38 -29.25
N LYS A 62 -17.82 -3.92 -28.48
CA LYS A 62 -19.22 -4.24 -28.65
C LYS A 62 -19.92 -3.05 -29.29
N SER A 63 -20.72 -3.30 -30.33
CA SER A 63 -21.61 -2.28 -30.86
C SER A 63 -22.70 -1.97 -29.82
N LEU A 64 -22.87 -0.69 -29.52
CA LEU A 64 -23.98 -0.18 -28.71
C LEU A 64 -25.21 0.14 -29.57
N GLY A 65 -25.11 -0.02 -30.89
CA GLY A 65 -26.19 0.19 -31.85
C GLY A 65 -25.96 1.42 -32.75
N PRO A 66 -26.92 1.72 -33.64
CA PRO A 66 -26.87 2.88 -34.52
C PRO A 66 -26.70 4.18 -33.72
N LEU A 67 -26.04 5.16 -34.33
CA LEU A 67 -25.84 6.48 -33.74
C LEU A 67 -27.14 7.30 -33.84
N THR A 68 -28.03 7.10 -32.87
CA THR A 68 -29.24 7.92 -32.67
C THR A 68 -28.90 9.19 -31.87
N PRO A 69 -29.78 10.21 -31.82
CA PRO A 69 -29.56 11.40 -30.99
C PRO A 69 -29.23 11.09 -29.53
N GLU A 70 -29.85 10.06 -28.95
CA GLU A 70 -29.58 9.61 -27.57
C GLU A 70 -28.15 9.04 -27.43
N ARG A 71 -27.67 8.30 -28.45
CA ARG A 71 -26.29 7.78 -28.47
C ARG A 71 -25.26 8.86 -28.75
N GLU A 72 -25.61 9.89 -29.51
CA GLU A 72 -24.76 11.07 -29.67
C GLU A 72 -24.60 11.83 -28.36
N GLN A 73 -25.69 12.01 -27.62
CA GLN A 73 -25.66 12.59 -26.27
C GLN A 73 -24.80 11.75 -25.32
N GLN A 74 -25.04 10.43 -25.25
CA GLN A 74 -24.23 9.52 -24.43
C GLN A 74 -22.74 9.63 -24.76
N PHE A 75 -22.39 9.70 -26.04
CA PHE A 75 -21.00 9.85 -26.47
C PHE A 75 -20.41 11.22 -26.07
N GLY A 76 -21.20 12.29 -26.17
CA GLY A 76 -20.82 13.63 -25.73
C GLY A 76 -20.57 13.71 -24.23
N GLU A 77 -21.47 13.17 -23.43
CA GLU A 77 -21.35 13.06 -21.96
C GLU A 77 -20.10 12.27 -21.58
N TYR A 78 -19.91 11.08 -22.17
CA TYR A 78 -18.71 10.27 -21.97
C TYR A 78 -17.42 11.04 -22.27
N ARG A 79 -17.34 11.75 -23.41
CA ARG A 79 -16.13 12.51 -23.77
C ARG A 79 -15.87 13.66 -22.79
N SER A 80 -16.92 14.37 -22.38
CA SER A 80 -16.84 15.45 -21.41
C SER A 80 -16.35 14.94 -20.05
N GLU A 81 -16.97 13.88 -19.55
CA GLU A 81 -16.62 13.21 -18.29
C GLU A 81 -15.18 12.70 -18.31
N LYS A 82 -14.79 11.96 -19.35
CA LYS A 82 -13.41 11.46 -19.54
C LYS A 82 -12.40 12.59 -19.56
N HIS A 83 -12.68 13.68 -20.28
CA HIS A 83 -11.80 14.83 -20.37
C HIS A 83 -11.63 15.52 -19.00
N LYS A 84 -12.71 15.70 -18.23
CA LYS A 84 -12.65 16.25 -16.86
C LYS A 84 -11.72 15.41 -15.97
N TRP A 85 -11.88 14.09 -15.98
CA TRP A 85 -11.04 13.21 -15.17
C TRP A 85 -9.57 13.18 -15.64
N GLN A 86 -9.32 13.23 -16.95
CA GLN A 86 -7.97 13.33 -17.51
C GLN A 86 -7.25 14.62 -17.11
N ASP A 87 -7.96 15.76 -17.16
CA ASP A 87 -7.44 17.06 -16.72
C ASP A 87 -7.13 17.06 -15.23
N ARG A 88 -8.07 16.57 -14.39
CA ARG A 88 -7.87 16.44 -12.94
C ARG A 88 -6.66 15.56 -12.61
N ARG A 89 -6.54 14.39 -13.24
CA ARG A 89 -5.38 13.49 -13.06
C ARG A 89 -4.07 14.19 -13.44
N SER A 90 -4.04 14.86 -14.59
CA SER A 90 -2.82 15.55 -15.06
C SER A 90 -2.35 16.62 -14.07
N LYS A 91 -3.28 17.47 -13.60
CA LYS A 91 -3.01 18.52 -12.61
C LYS A 91 -2.55 17.94 -11.27
N ALA A 92 -3.27 16.96 -10.73
CA ALA A 92 -2.92 16.33 -9.46
C ALA A 92 -1.56 15.62 -9.53
N LYS A 93 -1.27 14.92 -10.63
CA LYS A 93 0.02 14.28 -10.86
C LYS A 93 1.17 15.29 -10.84
N ALA A 94 1.04 16.41 -11.55
CA ALA A 94 2.05 17.46 -11.56
C ALA A 94 2.33 18.03 -10.15
N LEU A 95 1.29 18.18 -9.33
CA LEU A 95 1.43 18.64 -7.93
C LEU A 95 2.13 17.61 -7.03
N VAL A 96 1.87 16.31 -7.21
CA VAL A 96 2.58 15.24 -6.50
C VAL A 96 4.07 15.24 -6.89
N GLU A 97 4.37 15.34 -8.19
CA GLU A 97 5.74 15.42 -8.69
C GLU A 97 6.48 16.66 -8.16
N GLU A 98 5.79 17.79 -8.01
CA GLU A 98 6.35 19.00 -7.39
C GLU A 98 6.75 18.75 -5.93
N THR A 99 5.89 18.12 -5.13
CA THR A 99 6.24 17.75 -3.74
C THR A 99 7.43 16.80 -3.71
N TYR A 100 7.51 15.85 -4.63
CA TYR A 100 8.65 14.93 -4.70
C TYR A 100 9.98 15.66 -4.94
N ARG A 101 10.01 16.68 -5.83
CA ARG A 101 11.23 17.44 -6.13
C ARG A 101 11.85 18.08 -4.89
N ILE A 102 11.03 18.47 -3.91
CA ILE A 102 11.50 19.02 -2.63
C ILE A 102 11.71 17.97 -1.55
N ALA A 103 11.13 16.77 -1.69
CA ALA A 103 11.20 15.70 -0.68
C ALA A 103 12.64 15.24 -0.40
N ARG A 104 13.47 15.07 -1.44
CA ARG A 104 14.87 14.65 -1.29
C ARG A 104 15.74 15.72 -0.61
N PRO A 105 15.73 17.00 -1.05
CA PRO A 105 16.42 18.08 -0.33
C PRO A 105 15.99 18.22 1.12
N LEU A 106 14.68 18.07 1.39
CA LEU A 106 14.12 18.10 2.74
C LEU A 106 14.39 16.83 3.55
N ARG A 107 15.04 15.81 2.99
CA ARG A 107 15.30 14.52 3.64
C ARG A 107 14.04 13.89 4.24
N LEU A 108 12.91 14.00 3.53
CA LEU A 108 11.68 13.33 3.91
C LEU A 108 11.87 11.79 3.84
N PRO A 109 11.13 11.02 4.65
CA PRO A 109 11.08 9.57 4.48
C PRO A 109 10.57 9.23 3.07
N LEU A 110 11.38 8.51 2.29
CA LEU A 110 11.03 8.11 0.92
C LEU A 110 10.80 6.61 0.86
N LEU A 111 9.68 6.20 0.27
CA LEU A 111 9.49 4.81 -0.13
C LEU A 111 10.42 4.45 -1.30
N ALA A 112 10.91 3.21 -1.33
CA ALA A 112 11.65 2.67 -2.47
C ALA A 112 10.82 2.74 -3.76
N GLU A 113 11.51 2.79 -4.91
CA GLU A 113 10.87 2.96 -6.23
C GLU A 113 9.97 1.78 -6.60
N ALA A 114 10.44 0.55 -6.43
CA ALA A 114 9.74 -0.65 -6.88
C ALA A 114 8.37 -0.92 -6.21
N PRO A 115 8.18 -0.71 -4.88
CA PRO A 115 6.86 -0.82 -4.27
C PRO A 115 5.84 0.22 -4.75
N GLY A 116 6.27 1.42 -5.16
CA GLY A 116 5.40 2.56 -5.47
C GLY A 116 4.26 2.24 -6.44
N PRO A 117 4.55 1.73 -7.66
CA PRO A 117 3.52 1.35 -8.63
C PRO A 117 2.52 0.31 -8.11
N ILE A 118 3.00 -0.67 -7.33
CA ILE A 118 2.16 -1.73 -6.74
C ILE A 118 1.18 -1.14 -5.74
N LEU A 119 1.67 -0.33 -4.79
CA LEU A 119 0.83 0.28 -3.75
C LEU A 119 -0.20 1.24 -4.35
N ARG A 120 0.16 2.02 -5.38
CA ARG A 120 -0.81 2.87 -6.09
C ARG A 120 -1.90 2.08 -6.79
N GLU A 121 -1.57 0.94 -7.41
CA GLU A 121 -2.56 0.09 -8.06
C GLU A 121 -3.49 -0.59 -7.03
N ILE A 122 -2.93 -1.02 -5.89
CA ILE A 122 -3.67 -1.54 -4.73
C ILE A 122 -4.67 -0.48 -4.23
N ASP A 123 -4.22 0.76 -4.04
CA ASP A 123 -5.07 1.86 -3.59
C ASP A 123 -6.13 2.24 -4.64
N LYS A 124 -5.76 2.30 -5.92
CA LYS A 124 -6.71 2.57 -7.02
C LYS A 124 -7.87 1.56 -7.00
N ARG A 125 -7.58 0.30 -6.67
CA ARG A 125 -8.54 -0.80 -6.54
C ARG A 125 -9.22 -0.92 -5.17
N ARG A 126 -8.96 0.03 -4.26
CA ARG A 126 -9.49 0.07 -2.88
C ARG A 126 -9.14 -1.16 -2.04
N LEU A 127 -7.98 -1.76 -2.31
CA LEU A 127 -7.55 -2.95 -1.55
C LEU A 127 -7.01 -2.58 -0.16
N PHE A 128 -6.51 -1.36 0.03
CA PHE A 128 -6.19 -0.86 1.37
C PHE A 128 -7.41 -0.62 2.26
N ASP A 129 -8.61 -0.60 1.69
CA ASP A 129 -9.85 -0.37 2.42
C ASP A 129 -10.36 -1.71 3.00
N GLY A 130 -9.49 -2.37 3.78
CA GLY A 130 -9.80 -3.59 4.54
C GLY A 130 -9.34 -4.92 3.92
N THR A 131 -8.78 -4.93 2.71
CA THR A 131 -8.38 -6.20 2.05
C THR A 131 -6.93 -6.59 2.31
N VAL A 132 -6.01 -5.62 2.25
CA VAL A 132 -4.57 -5.84 2.49
C VAL A 132 -3.97 -4.74 3.35
N LEU A 133 -2.96 -5.11 4.13
CA LEU A 133 -2.03 -4.20 4.81
C LEU A 133 -0.65 -4.34 4.18
N ILE A 134 0.13 -3.27 4.16
CA ILE A 134 1.57 -3.38 3.93
C ILE A 134 2.23 -3.83 5.23
N VAL A 135 3.17 -4.77 5.16
CA VAL A 135 3.92 -5.25 6.33
C VAL A 135 5.42 -5.22 6.05
N GLY A 136 6.23 -5.65 7.02
CA GLY A 136 7.67 -5.69 6.86
C GLY A 136 8.33 -4.30 6.86
N THR A 137 9.45 -4.18 6.15
CA THR A 137 10.31 -2.98 6.23
C THR A 137 9.64 -1.74 5.64
N ASN A 138 8.82 -1.91 4.60
CA ASN A 138 8.17 -0.80 3.89
C ASN A 138 7.13 -0.03 4.72
N CYS A 139 6.81 -0.49 5.95
CA CYS A 139 5.97 0.25 6.89
C CYS A 139 6.68 1.45 7.53
N LEU A 140 8.03 1.42 7.61
CA LEU A 140 8.78 2.40 8.39
C LEU A 140 8.54 3.86 7.97
N PRO A 141 8.46 4.21 6.68
CA PRO A 141 8.12 5.58 6.29
C PRO A 141 6.76 6.03 6.83
N ALA A 142 5.75 5.15 6.88
CA ALA A 142 4.45 5.47 7.45
C ALA A 142 4.55 5.75 8.96
N TYR A 143 5.31 4.95 9.70
CA TYR A 143 5.55 5.20 11.14
C TYR A 143 6.35 6.47 11.41
N MET A 144 7.27 6.87 10.53
CA MET A 144 7.96 8.16 10.65
C MET A 144 6.97 9.34 10.50
N LEU A 145 6.05 9.24 9.54
CA LEU A 145 4.97 10.23 9.38
C LEU A 145 4.06 10.27 10.60
N GLU A 146 3.68 9.09 11.11
CA GLU A 146 2.82 8.95 12.29
C GLU A 146 3.46 9.50 13.57
N ALA A 147 4.79 9.40 13.70
CA ALA A 147 5.57 10.01 14.79
C ALA A 147 5.80 11.52 14.62
N GLY A 148 5.40 12.11 13.49
CA GLY A 148 5.75 13.49 13.16
C GLY A 148 7.26 13.74 13.06
N GLY A 149 8.06 12.71 12.75
CA GLY A 149 9.51 12.84 12.72
C GLY A 149 10.29 11.66 12.12
N THR A 150 11.58 11.87 11.86
CA THR A 150 12.47 10.81 11.41
C THR A 150 12.85 9.90 12.57
N ILE A 151 12.55 8.60 12.45
CA ILE A 151 13.03 7.58 13.40
C ILE A 151 14.52 7.31 13.10
N ARG A 152 15.40 7.54 14.08
CA ARG A 152 16.85 7.43 13.92
C ARG A 152 17.33 5.98 14.05
N ASN A 153 18.39 5.66 13.29
CA ASN A 153 19.11 4.39 13.35
C ASN A 153 18.23 3.15 13.11
N VAL A 154 17.14 3.31 12.35
CA VAL A 154 16.28 2.21 11.93
C VAL A 154 16.69 1.71 10.55
N PRO A 155 17.01 0.41 10.36
CA PRO A 155 17.32 -0.11 9.03
C PRO A 155 16.07 -0.15 8.16
N ASP A 156 16.11 0.44 6.97
CA ASP A 156 14.94 0.68 6.11
C ASP A 156 15.06 0.13 4.67
N GLU A 157 16.22 -0.39 4.28
CA GLU A 157 16.40 -0.94 2.92
C GLU A 157 15.88 -2.37 2.79
N THR A 158 15.09 -2.63 1.75
CA THR A 158 14.58 -3.96 1.40
C THR A 158 14.33 -4.03 -0.12
N ALA A 159 14.51 -5.20 -0.73
CA ALA A 159 14.35 -5.42 -2.18
C ALA A 159 13.13 -6.30 -2.50
N ASP A 160 12.12 -6.23 -1.64
CA ASP A 160 10.88 -6.99 -1.64
C ASP A 160 9.74 -6.12 -1.07
N ILE A 161 8.50 -6.56 -1.29
CA ILE A 161 7.34 -6.01 -0.59
C ILE A 161 6.53 -7.14 0.04
N ASP A 162 6.32 -7.03 1.35
CA ASP A 162 5.45 -7.92 2.09
C ASP A 162 4.06 -7.27 2.25
N LEU A 163 3.01 -8.04 1.95
CA LEU A 163 1.62 -7.68 2.18
C LEU A 163 1.01 -8.69 3.16
N ALA A 164 0.13 -8.23 4.03
CA ALA A 164 -0.72 -9.11 4.83
C ALA A 164 -2.16 -9.04 4.32
N TRP A 165 -2.76 -10.20 4.06
CA TRP A 165 -4.17 -10.30 3.76
C TRP A 165 -5.01 -10.10 5.04
N SER A 166 -5.91 -9.11 5.00
CA SER A 166 -6.66 -8.65 6.17
C SER A 166 -8.18 -8.72 6.00
N ALA A 167 -8.68 -9.14 4.84
CA ALA A 167 -10.11 -9.13 4.53
C ALA A 167 -10.92 -9.91 5.58
N SER A 168 -11.96 -9.29 6.13
CA SER A 168 -12.87 -9.96 7.08
C SER A 168 -13.92 -10.82 6.40
N GLU A 169 -14.19 -10.53 5.13
CA GLU A 169 -15.19 -11.21 4.32
C GLU A 169 -14.54 -11.86 3.10
N ARG A 170 -15.14 -12.98 2.67
CA ARG A 170 -14.65 -13.74 1.53
C ARG A 170 -14.65 -12.90 0.27
N GLN A 171 -13.49 -12.82 -0.37
CA GLN A 171 -13.32 -12.22 -1.68
C GLN A 171 -13.50 -13.30 -2.76
N GLU A 172 -14.25 -13.00 -3.82
CA GLU A 172 -14.50 -13.97 -4.91
C GLU A 172 -13.52 -13.82 -6.08
N ASP A 173 -12.98 -12.61 -6.25
CA ASP A 173 -12.13 -12.24 -7.37
C ASP A 173 -10.63 -12.35 -7.07
N GLU A 174 -9.84 -12.47 -8.13
CA GLU A 174 -8.37 -12.42 -8.12
C GLU A 174 -7.85 -10.98 -8.00
N ARG A 175 -8.34 -10.24 -6.98
CA ARG A 175 -8.19 -8.79 -6.91
C ARG A 175 -6.73 -8.36 -6.77
N LEU A 176 -5.96 -9.03 -5.91
CA LEU A 176 -4.53 -8.72 -5.73
C LEU A 176 -3.74 -9.15 -6.97
N TRP A 177 -4.00 -10.36 -7.48
CA TRP A 177 -3.31 -10.84 -8.67
C TRP A 177 -3.49 -9.93 -9.88
N GLN A 178 -4.71 -9.45 -10.11
CA GLN A 178 -5.00 -8.47 -11.17
C GLN A 178 -4.31 -7.13 -10.93
N ALA A 179 -4.16 -6.69 -9.67
CA ALA A 179 -3.39 -5.50 -9.34
C ALA A 179 -1.92 -5.67 -9.75
N LEU A 180 -1.30 -6.80 -9.36
CA LEU A 180 0.08 -7.11 -9.74
C LEU A 180 0.25 -7.17 -11.26
N LYS A 181 -0.64 -7.88 -11.96
CA LYS A 181 -0.62 -8.00 -13.42
C LYS A 181 -0.85 -6.68 -14.16
N ALA A 182 -1.63 -5.76 -13.58
CA ALA A 182 -1.84 -4.43 -14.15
C ALA A 182 -0.59 -3.54 -14.05
N VAL A 183 0.22 -3.74 -13.01
CA VAL A 183 1.50 -3.05 -12.85
C VAL A 183 2.56 -3.65 -13.77
N ASP A 184 2.72 -4.97 -13.72
CA ASP A 184 3.68 -5.70 -14.55
C ASP A 184 3.09 -7.06 -14.97
N PRO A 185 2.80 -7.26 -16.27
CA PRO A 185 2.23 -8.52 -16.75
C PRO A 185 3.18 -9.71 -16.60
N THR A 186 4.47 -9.47 -16.32
CA THR A 186 5.50 -10.52 -16.16
C THR A 186 5.54 -11.14 -14.77
N PHE A 187 4.75 -10.65 -13.80
CA PHE A 187 4.61 -11.33 -12.52
C PHE A 187 4.15 -12.78 -12.70
N THR A 188 4.89 -13.73 -12.15
CA THR A 188 4.56 -15.16 -12.10
C THR A 188 4.61 -15.64 -10.65
N LEU A 189 3.85 -16.68 -10.32
CA LEU A 189 4.01 -17.35 -9.02
C LEU A 189 5.38 -17.99 -8.94
N ASN A 190 6.01 -17.89 -7.77
CA ASN A 190 7.17 -18.70 -7.46
C ASN A 190 6.71 -20.14 -7.18
N THR A 191 7.15 -21.10 -7.99
CA THR A 191 6.72 -22.51 -7.89
C THR A 191 7.26 -23.21 -6.64
N GLU A 192 8.34 -22.72 -6.05
CA GLU A 192 8.89 -23.26 -4.80
C GLU A 192 8.27 -22.61 -3.56
N ARG A 193 7.68 -21.42 -3.73
CA ARG A 193 7.10 -20.58 -2.67
C ARG A 193 5.85 -19.91 -3.20
N GLU A 194 4.74 -20.64 -3.22
CA GLU A 194 3.50 -20.15 -3.86
C GLU A 194 2.93 -18.88 -3.20
N PHE A 195 3.37 -18.56 -1.98
CA PHE A 195 3.09 -17.32 -1.26
C PHE A 195 3.85 -16.09 -1.80
N GLN A 196 4.73 -16.27 -2.79
CA GLN A 196 5.47 -15.21 -3.45
C GLN A 196 5.11 -15.12 -4.95
N ALA A 197 5.04 -13.89 -5.45
CA ALA A 197 5.07 -13.57 -6.86
C ALA A 197 6.37 -12.84 -7.20
N ARG A 198 6.92 -13.11 -8.38
CA ARG A 198 8.14 -12.48 -8.87
C ARG A 198 7.97 -12.01 -10.31
N ASN A 199 8.48 -10.83 -10.65
CA ASN A 199 8.49 -10.34 -12.03
C ASN A 199 9.80 -10.68 -12.76
N ARG A 200 9.94 -10.22 -14.01
CA ARG A 200 11.16 -10.43 -14.83
C ARG A 200 12.42 -9.82 -14.22
N ASP A 201 12.28 -8.77 -13.42
CA ASP A 201 13.37 -8.03 -12.78
C ASP A 201 13.73 -8.62 -11.40
N ALA A 202 13.21 -9.82 -11.10
CA ALA A 202 13.37 -10.52 -9.83
C ALA A 202 12.81 -9.77 -8.60
N TYR A 203 11.95 -8.77 -8.79
CA TYR A 203 11.28 -8.09 -7.69
C TYR A 203 10.20 -8.99 -7.10
N GLU A 204 10.25 -9.18 -5.78
CA GLU A 204 9.40 -10.14 -5.05
C GLU A 204 8.26 -9.43 -4.31
N VAL A 205 7.06 -9.97 -4.46
CA VAL A 205 5.87 -9.63 -3.68
C VAL A 205 5.49 -10.86 -2.86
N GLU A 206 5.55 -10.74 -1.54
CA GLU A 206 5.16 -11.78 -0.61
C GLU A 206 3.77 -11.47 -0.04
N LEU A 207 2.88 -12.46 -0.02
CA LEU A 207 1.61 -12.36 0.69
C LEU A 207 1.68 -13.23 1.94
N LEU A 208 1.28 -12.66 3.07
CA LEU A 208 1.14 -13.31 4.37
C LEU A 208 -0.34 -13.35 4.76
N VAL A 209 -0.73 -14.32 5.57
CA VAL A 209 -2.11 -14.41 6.07
C VAL A 209 -2.17 -14.99 7.47
N ALA A 210 -3.07 -14.43 8.29
CA ALA A 210 -3.42 -14.99 9.58
C ALA A 210 -4.42 -16.15 9.42
N PRO A 211 -4.38 -17.18 10.28
CA PRO A 211 -5.37 -18.27 10.28
C PRO A 211 -6.82 -17.79 10.22
N SER A 212 -7.19 -16.75 10.98
CA SER A 212 -8.53 -16.16 11.02
C SER A 212 -8.98 -15.54 9.69
N ARG A 213 -8.04 -15.20 8.80
CA ARG A 213 -8.30 -14.56 7.51
C ARG A 213 -8.12 -15.49 6.31
N ALA A 214 -7.49 -16.65 6.49
CA ALA A 214 -7.13 -17.55 5.39
C ALA A 214 -8.33 -17.95 4.50
N ALA A 215 -9.48 -18.24 5.11
CA ALA A 215 -10.70 -18.64 4.40
C ALA A 215 -11.35 -17.50 3.58
N THR A 216 -10.94 -16.25 3.82
CA THR A 216 -11.48 -15.08 3.12
C THR A 216 -10.75 -14.79 1.81
N LEU A 217 -9.56 -15.34 1.62
CA LEU A 217 -8.80 -15.19 0.38
C LEU A 217 -9.49 -15.98 -0.75
N GLY A 218 -9.74 -15.31 -1.87
CA GLY A 218 -10.41 -15.91 -3.01
C GLY A 218 -9.63 -17.10 -3.59
N PRO A 219 -10.30 -18.21 -3.98
CA PRO A 219 -9.65 -19.42 -4.48
C PRO A 219 -9.02 -19.27 -5.87
N ARG A 220 -9.10 -18.08 -6.48
CA ARG A 220 -8.38 -17.71 -7.71
C ARG A 220 -7.31 -16.64 -7.50
N ASP A 221 -7.31 -15.95 -6.36
CA ASP A 221 -6.36 -14.89 -6.08
C ASP A 221 -4.95 -15.42 -5.78
N LYS A 222 -3.94 -14.57 -5.98
CA LYS A 222 -2.52 -14.92 -5.89
C LYS A 222 -1.74 -13.73 -5.34
N PRO A 223 -0.62 -13.94 -4.60
CA PRO A 223 -0.01 -15.22 -4.22
C PRO A 223 -0.84 -16.11 -3.26
N ARG A 224 -0.37 -17.33 -2.99
CA ARG A 224 -1.02 -18.34 -2.11
C ARG A 224 -0.28 -18.46 -0.77
N PRO A 225 -0.64 -17.64 0.24
CA PRO A 225 -0.02 -17.67 1.55
C PRO A 225 -0.38 -18.94 2.31
N ILE A 226 0.54 -19.41 3.14
CA ILE A 226 0.25 -20.39 4.18
C ILE A 226 -0.16 -19.62 5.44
N PRO A 227 -1.20 -20.04 6.17
CA PRO A 227 -1.58 -19.38 7.41
C PRO A 227 -0.48 -19.45 8.48
N LEU A 228 -0.15 -18.30 9.05
CA LEU A 228 0.89 -18.14 10.07
C LEU A 228 0.29 -17.52 11.34
N PRO A 229 0.29 -18.22 12.49
CA PRO A 229 -0.34 -17.72 13.72
C PRO A 229 0.14 -16.33 14.16
N GLU A 230 1.42 -16.02 13.97
CA GLU A 230 2.01 -14.72 14.32
C GLU A 230 1.42 -13.54 13.52
N GLN A 231 0.75 -13.80 12.40
CA GLN A 231 0.09 -12.76 11.59
C GLN A 231 -1.20 -12.26 12.24
N GLU A 232 -1.78 -12.99 13.21
CA GLU A 232 -2.96 -12.52 13.96
C GLU A 232 -2.66 -11.20 14.68
N TRP A 233 -1.43 -11.04 15.19
CA TRP A 233 -1.05 -9.85 15.94
C TRP A 233 -1.05 -8.59 15.07
N LEU A 234 -0.75 -8.72 13.77
CA LEU A 234 -0.74 -7.57 12.84
C LEU A 234 -2.15 -7.08 12.48
N LEU A 235 -3.19 -7.80 12.87
CA LEU A 235 -4.60 -7.41 12.69
C LEU A 235 -5.17 -6.66 13.89
N LEU A 236 -4.42 -6.57 15.00
CA LEU A 236 -4.85 -5.93 16.23
C LEU A 236 -4.62 -4.41 16.19
N GLY A 237 -5.30 -3.69 17.08
CA GLY A 237 -5.11 -2.26 17.28
C GLY A 237 -5.66 -1.40 16.13
N THR A 238 -5.05 -0.23 15.94
CA THR A 238 -5.47 0.73 14.92
C THR A 238 -4.39 0.84 13.84
N PRO A 239 -4.68 0.44 12.59
CA PRO A 239 -3.77 0.60 11.47
C PRO A 239 -3.36 2.05 11.25
N VAL A 240 -2.14 2.26 10.76
CA VAL A 240 -1.61 3.55 10.31
C VAL A 240 -1.95 3.72 8.83
N ASP A 241 -2.55 4.84 8.46
CA ASP A 241 -2.87 5.18 7.07
C ASP A 241 -2.10 6.44 6.68
N GLN A 242 -1.03 6.28 5.89
CA GLN A 242 -0.15 7.38 5.50
C GLN A 242 0.10 7.46 4.00
N VAL A 243 0.28 8.68 3.49
CA VAL A 243 0.74 8.94 2.11
C VAL A 243 2.19 9.39 2.18
N VAL A 244 3.09 8.63 1.54
CA VAL A 244 4.53 8.90 1.55
C VAL A 244 5.03 9.24 0.15
N PRO A 245 6.05 10.11 0.03
CA PRO A 245 6.73 10.32 -1.23
C PRO A 245 7.52 9.06 -1.63
N CYS A 246 7.60 8.80 -2.93
CA CYS A 246 8.22 7.61 -3.49
C CYS A 246 9.40 8.00 -4.41
N ARG A 247 10.49 7.22 -4.38
CA ARG A 247 11.72 7.49 -5.17
C ARG A 247 11.49 7.53 -6.69
N ASP A 248 10.36 7.01 -7.17
CA ASP A 248 9.96 7.04 -8.58
C ASP A 248 9.41 8.40 -9.06
N GLY A 249 9.40 9.43 -8.21
CA GLY A 249 8.87 10.74 -8.56
C GLY A 249 7.42 10.98 -8.14
N SER A 250 6.79 10.00 -7.51
CA SER A 250 5.37 10.02 -7.16
C SER A 250 5.16 9.94 -5.64
N ALA A 251 3.99 9.46 -5.24
CA ALA A 251 3.64 9.09 -3.87
C ALA A 251 2.84 7.79 -3.85
N ALA A 252 2.69 7.21 -2.68
CA ALA A 252 1.85 6.04 -2.45
C ALA A 252 1.17 6.14 -1.08
N ARG A 253 -0.09 5.70 -1.00
CA ARG A 253 -0.75 5.40 0.27
C ARG A 253 -0.27 4.06 0.79
N LEU A 254 -0.10 3.97 2.10
CA LEU A 254 0.29 2.79 2.85
C LEU A 254 -0.67 2.65 4.01
N VAL A 255 -1.29 1.47 4.12
CA VAL A 255 -2.02 1.09 5.35
C VAL A 255 -1.21 0.01 6.04
N ALA A 256 -0.52 0.39 7.11
CA ALA A 256 0.36 -0.47 7.89
C ALA A 256 -0.33 -0.89 9.20
N PRO A 257 0.07 -2.02 9.83
CA PRO A 257 -0.43 -2.40 11.15
C PRO A 257 -0.27 -1.31 12.21
N ASP A 258 -0.97 -1.46 13.33
CA ASP A 258 -0.69 -0.67 14.52
C ASP A 258 0.81 -0.78 14.90
N PRO A 259 1.50 0.35 15.14
CA PRO A 259 2.95 0.36 15.32
C PRO A 259 3.39 -0.46 16.53
N ARG A 260 2.56 -0.58 17.58
CA ARG A 260 2.89 -1.37 18.78
C ARG A 260 2.95 -2.85 18.45
N TRP A 261 1.92 -3.34 17.76
CA TRP A 261 1.82 -4.74 17.36
C TRP A 261 2.85 -5.11 16.30
N PHE A 262 3.09 -4.22 15.33
CA PHE A 262 4.19 -4.37 14.36
C PHE A 262 5.54 -4.53 15.05
N ALA A 263 5.84 -3.64 15.99
CA ALA A 263 7.14 -3.59 16.63
C ALA A 263 7.39 -4.81 17.52
N LEU A 264 6.39 -5.24 18.29
CA LEU A 264 6.47 -6.47 19.07
C LEU A 264 6.58 -7.72 18.19
N HIS A 265 5.85 -7.77 17.07
CA HIS A 265 5.99 -8.84 16.09
C HIS A 265 7.41 -8.88 15.49
N LYS A 266 8.03 -7.74 15.19
CA LYS A 266 9.42 -7.65 14.74
C LYS A 266 10.40 -8.17 15.80
N LEU A 267 10.21 -7.77 17.06
CA LEU A 267 10.98 -8.28 18.19
C LEU A 267 10.85 -9.80 18.34
N TRP A 268 9.65 -10.34 18.13
CA TRP A 268 9.40 -11.78 18.17
C TRP A 268 10.09 -12.52 17.00
N LEU A 269 9.95 -12.00 15.78
CA LEU A 269 10.58 -12.56 14.56
C LEU A 269 12.10 -12.66 14.70
N GLY A 270 12.73 -11.60 15.21
CA GLY A 270 14.19 -11.54 15.39
C GLY A 270 14.74 -12.59 16.37
N ARG A 271 13.88 -13.14 17.24
CA ARG A 271 14.24 -14.17 18.24
C ARG A 271 13.94 -15.61 17.79
N GLN A 272 13.29 -15.81 16.65
CA GLN A 272 12.96 -17.15 16.18
C GLN A 272 14.21 -17.93 15.74
N ALA A 273 14.32 -19.18 16.19
CA ALA A 273 15.46 -20.06 15.86
C ALA A 273 15.62 -20.27 14.35
N LYS A 274 14.52 -20.32 13.60
CA LYS A 274 14.53 -20.49 12.13
C LYS A 274 14.73 -19.18 11.37
N ARG A 275 14.76 -18.02 12.03
CA ARG A 275 14.91 -16.72 11.36
C ARG A 275 16.29 -16.62 10.72
N ASN A 276 16.33 -16.17 9.46
CA ASN A 276 17.56 -15.88 8.74
C ASN A 276 18.49 -14.99 9.59
N PRO A 277 19.73 -15.42 9.90
CA PRO A 277 20.67 -14.66 10.72
C PRO A 277 20.89 -13.21 10.26
N LEU A 278 20.88 -12.96 8.95
CA LEU A 278 21.04 -11.62 8.37
C LEU A 278 19.81 -10.72 8.60
N LYS A 279 18.62 -11.30 8.76
CA LYS A 279 17.38 -10.56 9.06
C LYS A 279 17.18 -10.33 10.56
N ARG A 280 17.75 -11.16 11.45
CA ARG A 280 17.53 -11.09 12.92
C ARG A 280 17.87 -9.73 13.52
N ARG A 281 19.09 -9.23 13.29
CA ARG A 281 19.53 -7.92 13.84
C ARG A 281 18.66 -6.79 13.31
N LYS A 282 18.28 -6.85 12.03
CA LYS A 282 17.40 -5.88 11.39
C LYS A 282 16.02 -5.88 12.05
N ASP A 283 15.40 -7.05 12.24
CA ASP A 283 14.07 -7.14 12.86
C ASP A 283 14.09 -6.63 14.31
N LEU A 284 15.11 -6.98 15.10
CA LEU A 284 15.26 -6.47 16.47
C LEU A 284 15.40 -4.95 16.50
N ALA A 285 16.31 -4.40 15.68
CA ALA A 285 16.53 -2.96 15.60
C ALA A 285 15.29 -2.19 15.15
N GLN A 286 14.52 -2.75 14.19
CA GLN A 286 13.24 -2.17 13.77
C GLN A 286 12.20 -2.19 14.89
N GLY A 287 12.08 -3.31 15.61
CA GLY A 287 11.14 -3.45 16.72
C GLY A 287 11.44 -2.47 17.86
N ASP A 288 12.70 -2.40 18.31
CA ASP A 288 13.09 -1.47 19.36
C ASP A 288 12.89 0.00 18.92
N ALA A 289 13.31 0.35 17.70
CA ALA A 289 13.20 1.72 17.20
C ALA A 289 11.74 2.20 17.06
N VAL A 290 10.82 1.33 16.64
CA VAL A 290 9.40 1.69 16.51
C VAL A 290 8.73 1.78 17.88
N LEU A 291 9.00 0.87 18.82
CA LEU A 291 8.47 1.00 20.19
C LEU A 291 8.98 2.26 20.90
N ASP A 292 10.28 2.57 20.73
CA ASP A 292 10.86 3.81 21.24
C ASP A 292 10.13 5.03 20.68
N ALA A 293 9.89 5.06 19.37
CA ALA A 293 9.18 6.13 18.68
C ALA A 293 7.71 6.25 19.13
N VAL A 294 7.01 5.13 19.36
CA VAL A 294 5.65 5.13 19.90
C VAL A 294 5.61 5.83 21.25
N ALA A 295 6.49 5.42 22.16
CA ALA A 295 6.54 5.94 23.51
C ALA A 295 7.00 7.41 23.58
N GLU A 296 7.81 7.87 22.62
CA GLU A 296 8.35 9.22 22.59
C GLU A 296 7.41 10.21 21.87
N ALA A 297 6.78 9.81 20.78
CA ALA A 297 6.16 10.74 19.82
C ALA A 297 4.78 10.32 19.30
N MET A 298 4.21 9.18 19.72
CA MET A 298 2.89 8.74 19.26
C MET A 298 1.89 8.51 20.41
N PRO A 299 1.42 9.58 21.10
CA PRO A 299 0.50 9.46 22.23
C PRO A 299 -0.85 8.80 21.88
N GLN A 300 -1.23 8.79 20.60
CA GLN A 300 -2.42 8.10 20.10
C GLN A 300 -2.32 6.56 20.16
N TYR A 301 -1.11 6.00 20.40
CA TYR A 301 -0.88 4.58 20.63
C TYR A 301 -0.37 4.34 22.05
N PRO A 302 -1.22 4.46 23.09
CA PRO A 302 -0.77 4.37 24.47
C PRO A 302 -0.17 2.99 24.79
N LEU A 303 0.86 3.02 25.64
CA LEU A 303 1.53 1.85 26.23
C LEU A 303 1.15 1.68 27.71
N ASP A 304 -0.14 1.89 27.99
CA ASP A 304 -0.74 1.88 29.32
C ASP A 304 -1.09 0.46 29.80
N ASP A 305 -1.69 0.36 31.00
CA ASP A 305 -2.06 -0.92 31.60
C ASP A 305 -3.12 -1.67 30.77
N ALA A 306 -3.96 -0.95 30.02
CA ALA A 306 -4.94 -1.56 29.11
C ALA A 306 -4.22 -2.24 27.92
N PHE A 307 -3.25 -1.56 27.30
CA PHE A 307 -2.41 -2.17 26.28
C PHE A 307 -1.64 -3.36 26.83
N VAL A 308 -1.01 -3.22 28.00
CA VAL A 308 -0.24 -4.31 28.63
C VAL A 308 -1.12 -5.52 28.94
N GLY A 309 -2.33 -5.31 29.46
CA GLY A 309 -3.30 -6.38 29.73
C GLY A 309 -3.81 -7.08 28.46
N SER A 310 -3.67 -6.45 27.29
CA SER A 310 -4.08 -7.02 25.99
C SER A 310 -3.00 -7.86 25.31
N LEU A 311 -1.76 -7.88 25.83
CA LEU A 311 -0.63 -8.54 25.19
C LEU A 311 -0.80 -10.07 25.15
N PRO A 312 -0.65 -10.71 23.96
CA PRO A 312 -0.49 -12.15 23.86
C PRO A 312 0.70 -12.66 24.70
N PRO A 313 0.62 -13.88 25.25
CA PRO A 313 1.67 -14.46 26.09
C PRO A 313 3.07 -14.46 25.45
N GLU A 314 3.15 -14.58 24.13
CA GLU A 314 4.40 -14.59 23.36
C GLU A 314 5.04 -13.19 23.25
N LEU A 315 4.23 -12.13 23.32
CA LEU A 315 4.68 -10.75 23.16
C LEU A 315 4.94 -10.05 24.50
N ALA A 316 4.23 -10.45 25.57
CA ALA A 316 4.37 -9.83 26.89
C ALA A 316 5.81 -9.83 27.45
N PRO A 317 6.60 -10.94 27.36
CA PRO A 317 8.00 -10.93 27.80
C PRO A 317 8.87 -9.96 26.99
N LEU A 318 8.57 -9.79 25.70
CA LEU A 318 9.33 -8.90 24.82
C LEU A 318 9.08 -7.44 25.16
N PHE A 319 7.80 -7.08 25.39
CA PHE A 319 7.43 -5.76 25.85
C PHE A 319 8.05 -5.44 27.22
N LYS A 320 7.96 -6.37 28.18
CA LYS A 320 8.57 -6.20 29.51
C LYS A 320 10.08 -5.99 29.42
N LYS A 321 10.77 -6.77 28.58
CA LYS A 321 12.20 -6.61 28.36
C LYS A 321 12.53 -5.24 27.77
N TRP A 322 11.88 -4.86 26.67
CA TRP A 322 12.09 -3.55 26.03
C TRP A 322 11.85 -2.39 27.03
N ARG A 323 10.77 -2.47 27.82
CA ARG A 323 10.44 -1.46 28.83
C ARG A 323 11.46 -1.37 29.96
N GLY A 324 12.10 -2.49 30.32
CA GLY A 324 13.15 -2.54 31.35
C GLY A 324 14.55 -2.14 30.86
N ASP A 325 14.79 -2.25 29.55
CA ASP A 325 16.05 -1.84 28.89
C ASP A 325 16.08 -0.33 28.57
N ARG A 326 14.95 0.38 28.76
CA ARG A 326 14.78 1.82 28.48
C ARG A 326 15.27 2.73 29.61
#